data_AF-A0A2W5NJZ9-F1
#
_entry.id   AF-A0A2W5NJZ9-F1
#
_cell.length_a   1.000
_cell.length_b   1.000
_cell.length_c   1.000
_cell.angle_alpha   90.00
_cell.angle_beta   90.00
_cell.angle_gamma   90.00
#
_symmetry.space_group_name_H-M   'P 1'
#
loop_
_entity.id
_entity.type
_entity.pdbx_description
1 polymer ?
#
loop_
_entity_poly.entity_id
_entity_poly.type
_entity_poly.pdbx_seq_one_letter_code
_entity_poly.pdbx_strand_id
1 'polypeptide(L)'
;MLEQDCSLWPYAVVRSERGHVRIGKCASVQDHAMIHIGWNDPTIIGDYCTVGHRAVLHGCTLEPGCLIGIGATIMERCVIGHGSIVAAHSFLPAGTIIPSNSLVMGTPGRVTRVLDKLHGNIIDALLYRENARAYATGNHRVWEIAEMALLAEEAEAILAREHRQWIERGIRGSYSTDEE
;
A
#
# COMPACT_ATOMS: atom_id res chain seq x y z
N MET A 1 -0.03 -13.04 8.38
CA MET A 1 -0.46 -13.70 7.13
C MET A 1 0.15 -12.94 5.97
N LEU A 2 0.85 -13.65 5.09
CA LEU A 2 1.49 -13.11 3.90
C LEU A 2 0.72 -13.69 2.70
N GLU A 3 0.17 -12.82 1.86
CA GLU A 3 -0.56 -13.23 0.66
C GLU A 3 0.39 -13.44 -0.52
N GLN A 4 -0.17 -13.97 -1.62
CA GLN A 4 0.59 -14.26 -2.84
C GLN A 4 1.36 -13.02 -3.33
N ASP A 5 2.61 -13.26 -3.75
CA ASP A 5 3.48 -12.25 -4.38
C ASP A 5 3.77 -11.00 -3.53
N CYS A 6 3.41 -10.99 -2.23
CA CYS A 6 3.88 -9.94 -1.34
C CYS A 6 5.38 -10.07 -1.04
N SER A 7 6.03 -8.95 -0.71
CA SER A 7 7.47 -8.90 -0.47
C SER A 7 7.83 -8.17 0.81
N LEU A 8 8.81 -8.72 1.54
CA LEU A 8 9.47 -8.10 2.67
C LEU A 8 10.93 -7.83 2.28
N TRP A 9 11.35 -6.58 2.38
CA TRP A 9 12.67 -6.13 1.92
C TRP A 9 13.68 -6.09 3.09
N PRO A 10 14.99 -5.92 2.80
CA PRO A 10 16.04 -5.95 3.83
C PRO A 10 15.72 -5.14 5.08
N TYR A 11 15.87 -5.78 6.24
CA TYR A 11 15.60 -5.18 7.56
C TYR A 11 14.16 -4.71 7.80
N ALA A 12 13.19 -5.09 6.96
CA ALA A 12 11.78 -4.95 7.31
C ALA A 12 11.46 -5.82 8.54
N VAL A 13 10.75 -5.24 9.51
CA VAL A 13 10.38 -5.93 10.76
C VAL A 13 8.87 -6.01 10.85
N VAL A 14 8.36 -7.24 11.01
CA VAL A 14 6.95 -7.49 11.29
C VAL A 14 6.85 -8.21 12.63
N ARG A 15 6.14 -7.61 13.59
CA ARG A 15 5.94 -8.20 14.92
C ARG A 15 4.46 -8.17 15.30
N SER A 16 3.96 -9.28 15.83
CA SER A 16 2.53 -9.47 16.10
C SER A 16 2.30 -10.44 17.25
N GLU A 17 2.50 -10.00 18.49
CA GLU A 17 2.46 -10.85 19.68
C GLU A 17 1.05 -11.15 20.23
N ARG A 18 0.05 -10.33 19.90
CA ARG A 18 -1.31 -10.39 20.50
C ARG A 18 -2.46 -10.37 19.49
N GLY A 19 -2.19 -9.87 18.28
CA GLY A 19 -3.13 -9.75 17.18
C GLY A 19 -2.56 -10.39 15.94
N HIS A 20 -3.03 -9.96 14.77
CA HIS A 20 -2.48 -10.41 13.50
C HIS A 20 -2.07 -9.23 12.63
N VAL A 21 -1.00 -9.44 11.87
CA VAL A 21 -0.64 -8.61 10.72
C VAL A 21 -1.02 -9.37 9.45
N ARG A 22 -1.72 -8.71 8.53
CA ARG A 22 -1.98 -9.22 7.18
C ARG A 22 -1.29 -8.32 6.16
N ILE A 23 -0.55 -8.92 5.23
CA ILE A 23 0.07 -8.24 4.10
C ILE A 23 -0.56 -8.80 2.82
N GLY A 24 -1.28 -7.94 2.10
CA GLY A 24 -2.08 -8.29 0.93
C GLY A 24 -1.28 -8.70 -0.30
N LYS A 25 -2.00 -9.18 -1.32
CA LYS A 25 -1.43 -9.69 -2.57
C LYS A 25 -0.59 -8.61 -3.24
N CYS A 26 0.60 -8.98 -3.74
CA CYS A 26 1.53 -8.04 -4.40
C CYS A 26 1.92 -6.82 -3.57
N ALA A 27 1.62 -6.76 -2.27
CA ALA A 27 2.03 -5.63 -1.44
C ALA A 27 3.54 -5.69 -1.15
N SER A 28 4.19 -4.52 -1.10
CA SER A 28 5.61 -4.41 -0.77
C SER A 28 5.82 -3.73 0.58
N VAL A 29 6.64 -4.32 1.45
CA VAL A 29 7.10 -3.73 2.71
C VAL A 29 8.60 -3.49 2.60
N GLN A 30 8.95 -2.25 2.25
CA GLN A 30 10.29 -1.87 1.83
C GLN A 30 11.28 -1.77 2.99
N ASP A 31 12.54 -1.49 2.65
CA ASP A 31 13.68 -1.56 3.56
C ASP A 31 13.46 -0.80 4.87
N HIS A 32 13.81 -1.44 5.98
CA HIS A 32 13.69 -0.87 7.33
C HIS A 32 12.27 -0.44 7.74
N ALA A 33 11.20 -0.81 7.01
CA ALA A 33 9.84 -0.56 7.46
C ALA A 33 9.52 -1.40 8.71
N MET A 34 8.73 -0.82 9.62
CA MET A 34 8.35 -1.46 10.89
C MET A 34 6.83 -1.61 10.94
N ILE A 35 6.39 -2.85 11.10
CA ILE A 35 4.98 -3.20 11.19
C ILE A 35 4.72 -3.84 12.56
N HIS A 36 3.89 -3.18 13.35
CA HIS A 36 3.44 -3.69 14.65
C HIS A 36 1.92 -3.56 14.76
N ILE A 37 1.35 -4.09 15.82
CA ILE A 37 -0.10 -4.10 16.08
C ILE A 37 -0.42 -3.13 17.21
N GLY A 38 -1.62 -2.58 17.20
CA GLY A 38 -2.17 -1.89 18.37
C GLY A 38 -2.58 -2.90 19.45
N TRP A 39 -2.99 -2.38 20.61
CA TRP A 39 -3.40 -3.24 21.73
C TRP A 39 -4.56 -4.20 21.38
N ASN A 40 -5.55 -3.68 20.65
CA ASN A 40 -6.71 -4.44 20.13
C ASN A 40 -6.87 -4.30 18.61
N ASP A 41 -5.95 -3.61 17.95
CA ASP A 41 -6.08 -3.20 16.55
C ASP A 41 -5.06 -3.97 15.69
N PRO A 42 -5.48 -4.86 14.79
CA PRO A 42 -4.57 -5.52 13.87
C PRO A 42 -3.99 -4.51 12.88
N THR A 43 -2.88 -4.88 12.23
CA THR A 43 -2.39 -4.12 11.06
C THR A 43 -2.73 -4.87 9.79
N ILE A 44 -3.58 -4.28 8.97
CA ILE A 44 -4.08 -4.86 7.73
C ILE A 44 -3.58 -4.02 6.57
N ILE A 45 -2.65 -4.57 5.78
CA ILE A 45 -2.16 -3.96 4.55
C ILE A 45 -2.92 -4.59 3.39
N GLY A 46 -3.62 -3.76 2.62
CA GLY A 46 -4.40 -4.14 1.45
C GLY A 46 -3.57 -4.71 0.32
N ASP A 47 -4.26 -5.23 -0.69
CA ASP A 47 -3.61 -5.74 -1.90
C ASP A 47 -2.99 -4.58 -2.70
N TYR A 48 -1.88 -4.83 -3.39
CA TYR A 48 -1.16 -3.86 -4.20
C TYR A 48 -0.74 -2.57 -3.46
N CYS A 49 -0.58 -2.66 -2.14
CA CYS A 49 -0.06 -1.54 -1.36
C CYS A 49 1.46 -1.47 -1.41
N THR A 50 2.00 -0.26 -1.43
CA THR A 50 3.42 -0.01 -1.25
C THR A 50 3.67 0.66 0.09
N VAL A 51 4.43 -0.01 0.96
CA VAL A 51 4.87 0.54 2.25
C VAL A 51 6.34 0.94 2.11
N GLY A 52 6.57 2.24 1.98
CA GLY A 52 7.85 2.84 1.67
C GLY A 52 8.93 2.60 2.73
N HIS A 53 10.19 2.79 2.33
CA HIS A 53 11.34 2.61 3.23
C HIS A 53 11.16 3.35 4.56
N ARG A 54 11.52 2.70 5.67
CA ARG A 54 11.43 3.25 7.04
C ARG A 54 10.02 3.69 7.47
N ALA A 55 8.97 3.33 6.75
CA ALA A 55 7.61 3.61 7.21
C ALA A 55 7.30 2.81 8.48
N VAL A 56 6.48 3.38 9.35
CA VAL A 56 6.03 2.76 10.60
C VAL A 56 4.51 2.61 10.55
N LEU A 57 4.02 1.38 10.65
CA LEU A 57 2.60 1.07 10.73
C LEU A 57 2.30 0.40 12.07
N HIS A 58 1.31 0.91 12.80
CA HIS A 58 0.98 0.43 14.13
C HIS A 58 -0.54 0.36 14.33
N GLY A 59 -1.13 -0.83 14.16
CA GLY A 59 -2.57 -1.08 14.37
C GLY A 59 -3.50 -0.36 13.39
N CYS A 60 -3.16 -0.31 12.11
CA CYS A 60 -3.90 0.44 11.09
C CYS A 60 -4.40 -0.43 9.94
N THR A 61 -5.38 0.09 9.19
CA THR A 61 -5.89 -0.53 7.96
C THR A 61 -5.53 0.33 6.75
N LEU A 62 -4.84 -0.28 5.79
CA LEU A 62 -4.64 0.27 4.45
C LEU A 62 -5.55 -0.49 3.49
N GLU A 63 -6.44 0.21 2.80
CA GLU A 63 -7.22 -0.35 1.71
C GLU A 63 -6.34 -0.57 0.45
N PRO A 64 -6.81 -1.32 -0.56
CA PRO A 64 -5.99 -1.68 -1.71
C PRO A 64 -5.37 -0.50 -2.46
N GLY A 65 -4.17 -0.71 -3.00
CA GLY A 65 -3.47 0.28 -3.83
C GLY A 65 -3.05 1.54 -3.09
N CYS A 66 -2.91 1.51 -1.76
CA CYS A 66 -2.34 2.63 -1.01
C CYS A 66 -0.81 2.70 -1.19
N LEU A 67 -0.27 3.92 -1.29
CA LEU A 67 1.17 4.18 -1.26
C LEU A 67 1.51 4.96 0.01
N ILE A 68 2.26 4.31 0.91
CA ILE A 68 2.78 4.93 2.12
C ILE A 68 4.21 5.38 1.86
N GLY A 69 4.41 6.69 1.88
CA GLY A 69 5.69 7.32 1.55
C GLY A 69 6.78 7.00 2.56
N ILE A 70 8.01 7.22 2.10
CA ILE A 70 9.24 6.98 2.87
C ILE A 70 9.18 7.68 4.24
N GLY A 71 9.45 6.94 5.31
CA GLY A 71 9.50 7.48 6.67
C GLY A 71 8.16 7.98 7.22
N ALA A 72 7.02 7.70 6.57
CA ALA A 72 5.71 8.03 7.12
C ALA A 72 5.38 7.15 8.33
N THR A 73 4.64 7.70 9.29
CA THR A 73 4.21 6.99 10.51
C THR A 73 2.70 7.02 10.63
N ILE A 74 2.08 5.84 10.74
CA ILE A 74 0.63 5.65 10.80
C ILE A 74 0.28 4.91 12.09
N MET A 75 -0.49 5.59 12.94
CA MET A 75 -0.86 5.09 14.27
C MET A 75 -2.17 4.28 14.25
N GLU A 76 -2.53 3.79 15.42
CA GLU A 76 -3.63 2.86 15.66
C GLU A 76 -4.98 3.39 15.16
N ARG A 77 -5.86 2.49 14.71
CA ARG A 77 -7.21 2.78 14.23
C ARG A 77 -7.27 3.74 13.05
N CYS A 78 -6.13 4.05 12.42
CA CYS A 78 -6.14 4.75 11.14
C CYS A 78 -6.73 3.84 10.06
N VAL A 79 -7.55 4.42 9.19
CA VAL A 79 -8.05 3.77 7.98
C VAL A 79 -7.68 4.64 6.79
N ILE A 80 -6.90 4.08 5.87
CA ILE A 80 -6.44 4.76 4.66
C ILE A 80 -7.20 4.18 3.47
N GLY A 81 -8.05 5.00 2.86
CA GLY A 81 -8.90 4.59 1.75
C GLY A 81 -8.11 4.25 0.49
N HIS A 82 -8.67 3.40 -0.36
CA HIS A 82 -7.97 2.82 -1.52
C HIS A 82 -7.37 3.89 -2.44
N GLY A 83 -6.26 3.56 -3.11
CA GLY A 83 -5.60 4.47 -4.05
C GLY A 83 -4.96 5.72 -3.42
N SER A 84 -5.03 5.89 -2.10
CA SER A 84 -4.48 7.06 -1.42
C SER A 84 -2.97 7.01 -1.31
N ILE A 85 -2.38 8.20 -1.23
CA ILE A 85 -0.95 8.42 -1.02
C ILE A 85 -0.75 9.18 0.29
N VAL A 86 0.02 8.60 1.20
CA VAL A 86 0.56 9.31 2.37
C VAL A 86 1.97 9.74 2.03
N ALA A 87 2.22 11.05 1.92
CA ALA A 87 3.53 11.55 1.50
C ALA A 87 4.63 11.23 2.51
N ALA A 88 5.88 11.23 2.03
CA ALA A 88 7.05 10.98 2.85
C ALA A 88 7.08 11.84 4.13
N HIS A 89 7.54 11.24 5.23
CA HIS A 89 7.64 11.86 6.56
C HIS A 89 6.33 12.40 7.15
N SER A 90 5.17 12.02 6.61
CA SER A 90 3.88 12.38 7.20
C SER A 90 3.58 11.55 8.44
N PHE A 91 2.89 12.14 9.42
CA PHE A 91 2.47 11.46 10.65
C PHE A 91 0.95 11.48 10.80
N LEU A 92 0.32 10.31 10.86
CA LEU A 92 -1.13 10.20 11.10
C LEU A 92 -1.40 9.78 12.55
N PRO A 93 -2.02 10.65 13.36
CA PRO A 93 -2.38 10.31 14.73
C PRO A 93 -3.49 9.26 14.77
N ALA A 94 -3.63 8.58 15.92
CA ALA A 94 -4.57 7.48 16.07
C ALA A 94 -6.02 7.87 15.74
N GLY A 95 -6.73 6.98 15.04
CA GLY A 95 -8.12 7.19 14.61
C GLY A 95 -8.29 8.09 13.39
N THR A 96 -7.21 8.46 12.69
CA THR A 96 -7.32 9.26 11.45
C THR A 96 -7.96 8.44 10.34
N ILE A 97 -9.04 8.95 9.75
CA ILE A 97 -9.70 8.34 8.59
C ILE A 97 -9.39 9.17 7.35
N ILE A 98 -8.74 8.55 6.36
CA ILE A 98 -8.40 9.15 5.08
C ILE A 98 -9.35 8.60 4.01
N PRO A 99 -10.12 9.45 3.31
CA PRO A 99 -10.94 9.03 2.18
C PRO A 99 -10.11 8.42 1.05
N SER A 100 -10.72 7.57 0.23
CA SER A 100 -10.09 7.02 -0.97
C SER A 100 -9.53 8.10 -1.90
N ASN A 101 -8.52 7.75 -2.68
CA ASN A 101 -7.89 8.63 -3.67
C ASN A 101 -7.44 9.97 -3.05
N SER A 102 -6.90 9.95 -1.84
CA SER A 102 -6.41 11.16 -1.16
C SER A 102 -4.90 11.29 -1.22
N LEU A 103 -4.39 12.49 -1.45
CA LEU A 103 -3.00 12.84 -1.12
C LEU A 103 -2.97 13.46 0.29
N VAL A 104 -2.19 12.86 1.17
CA VAL A 104 -2.03 13.27 2.57
C VAL A 104 -0.61 13.74 2.82
N MET A 105 -0.45 14.91 3.44
CA MET A 105 0.88 15.48 3.72
C MET A 105 0.95 16.12 5.11
N GLY A 106 2.13 16.06 5.73
CA GLY A 106 2.49 16.83 6.92
C GLY A 106 2.46 16.06 8.24
N THR A 107 2.75 16.79 9.33
CA THR A 107 2.82 16.26 10.70
C THR A 107 2.14 17.23 11.66
N PRO A 108 0.90 16.95 12.11
CA PRO A 108 0.08 15.80 11.73
C PRO A 108 -0.44 15.92 10.29
N GLY A 109 -0.53 14.80 9.58
CA GLY A 109 -0.89 14.73 8.16
C GLY A 109 -2.35 15.10 7.93
N ARG A 110 -2.61 15.78 6.82
CA ARG A 110 -3.96 16.19 6.39
C ARG A 110 -4.13 15.90 4.90
N VAL A 111 -5.36 15.62 4.49
CA VAL A 111 -5.72 15.53 3.07
C VAL A 111 -5.51 16.90 2.45
N THR A 112 -4.62 16.97 1.46
CA THR A 112 -4.33 18.22 0.74
C THR A 112 -5.11 18.33 -0.56
N ARG A 113 -5.41 17.18 -1.19
CA ARG A 113 -6.23 17.09 -2.40
C ARG A 113 -6.71 15.66 -2.63
N VAL A 114 -7.79 15.54 -3.39
CA VAL A 114 -8.17 14.27 -4.04
C VAL A 114 -7.31 14.08 -5.28
N LEU A 115 -6.84 12.87 -5.48
CA LEU A 115 -5.93 12.47 -6.54
C LEU A 115 -6.12 10.97 -6.79
N ASP A 116 -6.71 10.61 -7.92
CA ASP A 116 -6.78 9.22 -8.33
C ASP A 116 -5.42 8.76 -8.84
N LYS A 117 -4.80 7.86 -8.08
CA LYS A 117 -3.52 7.22 -8.39
C LYS A 117 -3.61 5.72 -8.31
N LEU A 118 -4.81 5.14 -8.24
CA LEU A 118 -4.95 3.72 -7.99
C LEU A 118 -4.25 2.88 -9.07
N HIS A 119 -4.44 3.21 -10.35
CA HIS A 119 -3.72 2.56 -11.47
C HIS A 119 -2.21 2.69 -11.32
N GLY A 120 -1.69 3.90 -11.10
CA GLY A 120 -0.26 4.14 -10.93
C GLY A 120 0.34 3.42 -9.72
N ASN A 121 -0.39 3.35 -8.61
CA ASN A 121 0.04 2.65 -7.41
C ASN A 121 0.07 1.13 -7.62
N ILE A 122 -0.85 0.57 -8.41
CA ILE A 122 -0.81 -0.84 -8.80
C ILE A 122 0.41 -1.11 -9.70
N ILE A 123 0.71 -0.24 -10.67
CA ILE A 123 1.93 -0.37 -11.49
C ILE A 123 3.18 -0.41 -10.61
N ASP A 124 3.28 0.49 -9.62
CA ASP A 124 4.37 0.48 -8.64
C ASP A 124 4.45 -0.85 -7.88
N ALA A 125 3.32 -1.35 -7.37
CA ALA A 125 3.28 -2.64 -6.68
C ALA A 125 3.71 -3.82 -7.57
N LEU A 126 3.29 -3.84 -8.85
CA LEU A 126 3.70 -4.86 -9.82
C LEU A 126 5.19 -4.77 -10.15
N LEU A 127 5.75 -3.55 -10.23
CA LEU A 127 7.18 -3.36 -10.40
C LEU A 127 7.96 -3.94 -9.21
N TYR A 128 7.49 -3.74 -7.98
CA TYR A 128 8.11 -4.36 -6.80
C TYR A 128 7.91 -5.88 -6.75
N ARG A 129 6.79 -6.41 -7.27
CA ARG A 129 6.60 -7.86 -7.44
C ARG A 129 7.67 -8.45 -8.35
N GLU A 130 7.87 -7.88 -9.54
CA GLU A 130 8.89 -8.36 -10.47
C GLU A 130 10.30 -8.23 -9.87
N ASN A 131 10.55 -7.13 -9.16
CA ASN A 131 11.82 -6.95 -8.44
C ASN A 131 12.02 -8.01 -7.37
N ALA A 132 11.02 -8.32 -6.55
CA ALA A 132 11.11 -9.34 -5.52
C ALA A 132 11.37 -10.74 -6.11
N ARG A 133 10.71 -11.09 -7.22
CA ARG A 133 10.94 -12.35 -7.95
C ARG A 133 12.36 -12.44 -8.49
N ALA A 134 12.88 -11.36 -9.07
CA ALA A 134 14.26 -11.29 -9.54
C ALA A 134 15.25 -11.39 -8.37
N TYR A 135 15.02 -10.65 -7.28
CA TYR A 135 15.87 -10.65 -6.10
C TYR A 135 15.98 -12.05 -5.48
N ALA A 136 14.87 -12.80 -5.43
CA ALA A 136 14.83 -14.17 -4.94
C ALA A 136 15.70 -15.16 -5.75
N THR A 137 16.07 -14.79 -6.98
CA THR A 137 16.94 -15.59 -7.86
C THR A 137 18.35 -14.99 -8.01
N GLY A 138 18.68 -13.97 -7.22
CA GLY A 138 20.00 -13.29 -7.26
C GLY A 138 20.16 -12.27 -8.39
N ASN A 139 19.08 -11.96 -9.13
CA ASN A 139 19.08 -10.88 -10.11
C ASN A 139 18.61 -9.58 -9.45
N HIS A 140 19.53 -8.61 -9.34
CA HIS A 140 19.28 -7.33 -8.66
C HIS A 140 19.04 -6.16 -9.62
N ARG A 141 18.86 -6.41 -10.93
CA ARG A 141 18.80 -5.35 -11.96
C ARG A 141 17.55 -5.37 -12.84
N VAL A 142 16.49 -6.09 -12.45
CA VAL A 142 15.30 -6.25 -13.30
C VAL A 142 14.61 -4.92 -13.65
N TRP A 143 14.77 -3.89 -12.81
CA TRP A 143 14.26 -2.54 -13.10
C TRP A 143 14.85 -1.91 -14.36
N GLU A 144 16.06 -2.31 -14.78
CA GLU A 144 16.68 -1.77 -16.01
C GLU A 144 15.99 -2.24 -17.29
N ILE A 145 15.26 -3.34 -17.20
CA ILE A 145 14.57 -3.99 -18.33
C ILE A 145 13.06 -4.10 -18.10
N ALA A 146 12.54 -3.42 -17.06
CA ALA A 146 11.12 -3.50 -16.73
C ALA A 146 10.29 -2.80 -17.81
N GLU A 147 9.40 -3.56 -18.44
CA GLU A 147 8.52 -3.06 -19.50
C GLU A 147 7.29 -2.39 -18.89
N MET A 148 7.37 -1.08 -18.67
CA MET A 148 6.31 -0.29 -18.02
C MET A 148 4.95 -0.42 -18.73
N ALA A 149 4.94 -0.56 -20.06
CA ALA A 149 3.72 -0.73 -20.84
C ALA A 149 2.99 -2.03 -20.46
N LEU A 150 3.72 -3.15 -20.32
CA LEU A 150 3.12 -4.43 -19.91
C LEU A 150 2.58 -4.37 -18.48
N LEU A 151 3.29 -3.71 -17.57
CA LEU A 151 2.81 -3.52 -16.20
C LEU A 151 1.55 -2.64 -16.16
N ALA A 152 1.46 -1.64 -17.03
CA ALA A 152 0.28 -0.79 -17.16
C ALA A 152 -0.94 -1.59 -17.66
N GLU A 153 -0.76 -2.41 -18.70
CA GLU A 153 -1.81 -3.31 -19.22
C GLU A 153 -2.28 -4.32 -18.16
N GLU A 154 -1.33 -4.92 -17.41
CA GLU A 154 -1.68 -5.84 -16.33
C GLU A 154 -2.46 -5.12 -15.21
N ALA A 155 -2.06 -3.90 -14.85
CA ALA A 155 -2.76 -3.10 -13.85
C ALA A 155 -4.20 -2.76 -14.27
N GLU A 156 -4.44 -2.44 -15.54
CA GLU A 156 -5.80 -2.25 -16.09
C GLU A 156 -6.63 -3.53 -15.97
N ALA A 157 -6.06 -4.68 -16.33
CA ALA A 157 -6.76 -5.97 -16.22
C ALA A 157 -7.07 -6.34 -14.75
N ILE A 158 -6.17 -6.02 -13.82
CA ILE A 158 -6.39 -6.19 -12.38
C ILE A 158 -7.56 -5.32 -11.92
N LEU A 159 -7.56 -4.04 -12.29
CA LEU A 159 -8.65 -3.13 -11.94
C LEU A 159 -9.99 -3.63 -12.48
N ALA A 160 -10.05 -4.05 -13.74
CA ALA A 160 -11.28 -4.58 -14.34
C ALA A 160 -11.82 -5.84 -13.63
N ARG A 161 -10.93 -6.68 -13.09
CA ARG A 161 -11.27 -7.95 -12.42
C ARG A 161 -11.58 -7.79 -10.94
N GLU A 162 -10.71 -7.08 -10.21
CA GLU A 162 -10.66 -7.11 -8.75
C GLU A 162 -11.36 -5.90 -8.11
N HIS A 163 -11.51 -4.78 -8.83
CA HIS A 163 -12.17 -3.59 -8.30
C HIS A 163 -13.63 -3.85 -7.88
N ARG A 164 -14.37 -4.67 -8.65
CA ARG A 164 -15.73 -5.11 -8.27
C ARG A 164 -15.74 -5.86 -6.94
N GLN A 165 -14.76 -6.73 -6.71
CA GLN A 165 -14.67 -7.50 -5.46
C GLN A 165 -14.32 -6.61 -4.27
N TRP A 166 -13.51 -5.55 -4.47
CA TRP A 166 -13.26 -4.56 -3.43
C TRP A 166 -14.55 -3.84 -3.03
N ILE A 167 -15.33 -3.40 -4.02
CA ILE A 167 -16.65 -2.77 -3.80
C ILE A 167 -17.59 -3.71 -3.03
N GLU A 168 -17.68 -4.98 -3.44
CA GLU A 168 -18.51 -5.99 -2.76
C GLU A 168 -18.09 -6.25 -1.31
N ARG A 169 -16.80 -6.11 -0.99
CA ARG A 169 -16.26 -6.17 0.38
C ARG A 169 -16.51 -4.92 1.21
N GLY A 170 -17.24 -3.94 0.67
CA GLY A 170 -17.58 -2.69 1.35
C GLY A 170 -16.47 -1.63 1.32
N ILE A 171 -15.41 -1.82 0.53
CA ILE A 171 -14.42 -0.78 0.24
C ILE A 171 -15.10 0.23 -0.69
N ARG A 172 -15.36 1.45 -0.20
CA ARG A 172 -16.17 2.44 -0.91
C ARG A 172 -15.42 2.97 -2.14
N GLY A 173 -15.77 2.43 -3.31
CA GLY A 173 -15.29 2.90 -4.60
C GLY A 173 -15.84 4.29 -4.92
N SER A 174 -14.97 5.28 -5.08
CA SER A 174 -15.29 6.49 -5.85
C SER A 174 -14.37 6.55 -7.06
N TYR A 175 -14.71 5.78 -8.09
CA TYR A 175 -14.20 5.97 -9.44
C TYR A 175 -15.22 6.82 -10.19
N SER A 176 -14.87 8.07 -10.50
CA SER A 176 -15.56 8.85 -11.54
C SER A 176 -14.87 8.46 -12.84
N THR A 177 -15.55 7.66 -13.64
CA THR A 177 -15.22 7.48 -15.06
C THR A 177 -15.97 8.57 -15.84
N ASP A 178 -15.64 9.84 -15.61
CA ASP A 178 -16.13 10.92 -16.46
C ASP A 178 -14.91 11.72 -16.93
N GLU A 179 -14.42 11.32 -18.09
CA GLU A 179 -13.76 12.24 -19.02
C GLU A 179 -14.83 13.22 -19.54
N GLU A 180 -14.68 14.51 -19.22
CA GLU A 180 -15.13 15.63 -20.05
C GLU A 180 -13.91 16.47 -20.45
#